data_AF-A0A8T8E2E7-F1
#
_entry.id   AF-A0A8T8E2E7-F1
#
_cell.length_a   1.000
_cell.length_b   1.000
_cell.length_c   1.000
_cell.angle_alpha   90.00
_cell.angle_beta   90.00
_cell.angle_gamma   90.00
#
_symmetry.space_group_name_H-M   'P 1'
#
loop_
_entity.id
_entity.type
_entity.pdbx_description
1 polymer ?
#
loop_
_entity_poly.entity_id
_entity_poly.type
_entity_poly.pdbx_seq_one_letter_code
_entity_poly.pdbx_strand_id
1 'polypeptide(L)'
;MFSKIKSRFGSNSSKVVTALAALALMATLAVGGVAAQDDTTDASDITVNVSDNGTAYEGTVELYDASDDSMVDTNTVDSDGSITFQDHASGDYYLATGDGATTSDNFTHDDSATQVNWDLSDNTLEVVEDSSSDDSTSDDSDSDADDDEASYLSPEGMNDAVGEYLPVGGIIGAFVVAVFFALFWIVAISIALYIRNLILG
;
A
#
# COMPACT_ATOMS: atom_id res chain seq x y z
N MET A 1 -57.87 21.54 -68.36
CA MET A 1 -58.30 22.37 -67.22
C MET A 1 -57.18 22.38 -66.19
N PHE A 2 -56.84 23.58 -65.72
CA PHE A 2 -55.63 23.90 -64.96
C PHE A 2 -55.50 23.12 -63.64
N SER A 3 -54.29 22.68 -63.32
CA SER A 3 -53.84 22.66 -61.93
C SER A 3 -52.49 23.36 -61.81
N LYS A 4 -52.54 24.55 -61.22
CA LYS A 4 -51.42 25.25 -60.55
C LYS A 4 -51.00 24.36 -59.36
N ILE A 5 -49.78 24.37 -58.82
CA ILE A 5 -49.08 25.47 -58.16
C ILE A 5 -47.61 25.01 -57.99
N LYS A 6 -46.66 25.88 -58.33
CA LYS A 6 -45.26 25.76 -57.92
C LYS A 6 -45.13 26.19 -56.45
N SER A 7 -44.37 25.45 -55.65
CA SER A 7 -43.70 26.01 -54.48
C SER A 7 -42.24 25.57 -54.46
N ARG A 8 -41.37 26.57 -54.43
CA ARG A 8 -39.91 26.50 -54.33
C ARG A 8 -39.53 26.74 -52.88
N PHE A 9 -38.60 25.96 -52.33
CA PHE A 9 -37.60 26.31 -51.31
C PHE A 9 -36.89 24.97 -51.04
N GLY A 10 -35.60 24.75 -51.29
CA GLY A 10 -34.49 25.68 -51.21
C GLY A 10 -33.71 25.38 -49.93
N SER A 11 -32.53 24.79 -50.12
CA SER A 11 -31.35 24.89 -49.26
C SER A 11 -31.10 23.84 -48.16
N ASN A 12 -29.93 23.21 -48.33
CA ASN A 12 -28.87 22.96 -47.32
C ASN A 12 -28.69 21.54 -46.77
N SER A 13 -27.69 20.88 -47.35
CA SER A 13 -26.46 20.47 -46.66
C SER A 13 -26.60 19.83 -45.28
N SER A 14 -26.45 18.51 -45.24
CA SER A 14 -25.68 17.79 -44.20
C SER A 14 -25.35 16.42 -44.80
N LYS A 15 -24.18 16.28 -45.43
CA LYS A 15 -22.99 15.66 -44.80
C LYS A 15 -23.36 14.34 -44.10
N VAL A 16 -23.20 13.26 -44.85
CA VAL A 16 -22.58 11.99 -44.44
C VAL A 16 -22.75 11.67 -42.95
N VAL A 17 -23.84 10.96 -42.62
CA VAL A 17 -23.90 10.23 -41.36
C VAL A 17 -23.11 8.94 -41.56
N THR A 18 -21.83 9.00 -41.20
CA THR A 18 -20.96 7.84 -41.05
C THR A 18 -21.53 6.97 -39.93
N ALA A 19 -22.11 5.82 -40.30
CA ALA A 19 -22.44 4.77 -39.35
C ALA A 19 -21.12 4.17 -38.83
N LEU A 20 -20.73 4.51 -37.60
CA LEU A 20 -19.65 3.81 -36.90
C LEU A 20 -20.13 2.40 -36.54
N ALA A 21 -19.27 1.43 -36.85
CA ALA A 21 -19.43 0.03 -36.57
C ALA A 21 -19.58 -0.25 -35.07
N ALA A 22 -20.64 -0.96 -34.69
CA ALA A 22 -20.72 -1.65 -33.41
C ALA A 22 -20.07 -3.04 -33.58
N LEU A 23 -18.78 -3.15 -33.28
CA LEU A 23 -18.12 -4.44 -33.08
C LEU A 23 -18.09 -4.71 -31.58
N ALA A 24 -19.11 -5.40 -31.07
CA ALA A 24 -19.13 -5.88 -29.70
C ALA A 24 -18.18 -7.08 -29.58
N LEU A 25 -16.97 -6.84 -29.06
CA LEU A 25 -16.03 -7.90 -28.71
C LEU A 25 -16.42 -8.43 -27.31
N MET A 26 -17.30 -9.43 -27.28
CA MET A 26 -17.60 -10.20 -26.07
C MET A 26 -16.42 -11.16 -25.77
N ALA A 27 -15.45 -10.69 -25.00
CA ALA A 27 -14.52 -11.58 -24.33
C ALA A 27 -15.19 -12.14 -23.07
N THR A 28 -15.94 -13.22 -23.21
CA THR A 28 -16.39 -14.02 -22.06
C THR A 28 -15.18 -14.79 -21.54
N LEU A 29 -14.44 -14.20 -20.60
CA LEU A 29 -13.48 -14.95 -19.79
C LEU A 29 -14.29 -15.88 -18.89
N ALA A 30 -14.20 -17.18 -19.18
CA ALA A 30 -14.58 -18.21 -18.24
C ALA A 30 -13.64 -18.10 -17.04
N VAL A 31 -14.11 -17.45 -15.98
CA VAL A 31 -13.49 -17.53 -14.66
C VAL A 31 -13.69 -18.97 -14.19
N GLY A 32 -12.72 -19.82 -14.50
CA GLY A 32 -12.49 -21.02 -13.71
C GLY A 32 -12.28 -20.52 -12.28
N GLY A 33 -13.13 -21.00 -11.36
CA GLY A 33 -12.97 -20.77 -9.94
C GLY A 33 -11.62 -21.30 -9.51
N VAL A 34 -10.62 -20.43 -9.52
CA VAL A 34 -9.56 -20.47 -8.53
C VAL A 34 -10.29 -20.07 -7.28
N ALA A 35 -10.50 -21.02 -6.37
CA ALA A 35 -10.80 -20.65 -4.99
C ALA A 35 -9.71 -19.64 -4.63
N ALA A 36 -10.09 -18.39 -4.40
CA ALA A 36 -9.19 -17.46 -3.73
C ALA A 36 -8.75 -18.24 -2.49
N GLN A 37 -7.47 -18.57 -2.46
CA GLN A 37 -6.82 -18.82 -1.20
C GLN A 37 -7.19 -17.60 -0.37
N ASP A 38 -7.93 -17.83 0.70
CA ASP A 38 -8.11 -16.89 1.78
C ASP A 38 -6.69 -16.68 2.33
N ASP A 39 -5.94 -15.85 1.62
CA ASP A 39 -4.74 -15.22 2.11
C ASP A 39 -5.32 -14.19 3.06
N THR A 40 -5.57 -14.64 4.30
CA THR A 40 -5.61 -13.72 5.41
C THR A 40 -4.23 -13.10 5.41
N THR A 41 -4.02 -12.07 4.58
CA THR A 41 -2.94 -11.12 4.76
C THR A 41 -3.04 -10.75 6.21
N ASP A 42 -2.03 -11.13 6.99
CA ASP A 42 -2.03 -10.92 8.42
C ASP A 42 -2.14 -9.41 8.65
N ALA A 43 -3.38 -8.99 8.88
CA ALA A 43 -3.77 -7.60 8.97
C ALA A 43 -3.98 -7.31 10.44
N SER A 44 -3.36 -6.24 10.91
CA SER A 44 -3.44 -5.86 12.30
C SER A 44 -3.44 -4.34 12.44
N ASP A 45 -3.54 -3.87 13.68
CA ASP A 45 -3.73 -2.46 13.96
C ASP A 45 -2.37 -1.74 14.07
N ILE A 46 -2.30 -0.53 13.52
CA ILE A 46 -1.21 0.41 13.76
C ILE A 46 -1.73 1.49 14.69
N THR A 47 -1.18 1.57 15.90
CA THR A 47 -1.49 2.62 16.87
C THR A 47 -0.36 3.64 16.92
N VAL A 48 -0.69 4.91 16.77
CA VAL A 48 0.28 6.00 16.82
C VAL A 48 -0.06 6.94 17.98
N ASN A 49 0.93 7.29 18.79
CA ASN A 49 0.86 8.42 19.71
C ASN A 49 1.55 9.61 19.06
N VAL A 50 0.79 10.67 18.80
CA VAL A 50 1.25 11.87 18.12
C VAL A 50 1.35 13.02 19.12
N SER A 51 2.52 13.64 19.17
CA SER A 51 2.76 14.81 20.00
C SER A 51 3.40 15.95 19.23
N ASP A 52 3.19 17.18 19.69
CA ASP A 52 3.91 18.37 19.24
C ASP A 52 4.56 19.03 20.46
N ASN A 53 5.91 18.96 20.51
CA ASN A 53 6.72 19.54 21.58
C ASN A 53 6.28 19.03 22.97
N GLY A 54 6.08 17.72 23.07
CA GLY A 54 5.64 17.01 24.27
C GLY A 54 4.18 17.21 24.68
N THR A 55 3.35 17.84 23.85
CA THR A 55 1.91 17.97 24.06
C THR A 55 1.15 17.05 23.10
N ALA A 56 0.07 16.41 23.55
CA ALA A 56 -0.81 15.64 22.66
C ALA A 56 -1.25 16.49 21.46
N TYR A 57 -1.05 15.96 20.26
CA TYR A 57 -1.49 16.60 19.03
C TYR A 57 -2.97 16.31 18.78
N GLU A 58 -3.74 17.32 18.37
CA GLU A 58 -5.12 17.16 17.91
C GLU A 58 -5.19 17.59 16.43
N GLY A 59 -5.56 16.66 15.55
CA GLY A 59 -5.61 16.94 14.12
C GLY A 59 -5.85 15.69 13.28
N THR A 60 -5.66 15.80 11.97
CA THR A 60 -5.77 14.67 11.04
C THR A 60 -4.39 14.12 10.75
N VAL A 61 -4.27 12.79 10.75
CA VAL A 61 -3.08 12.06 10.29
C VAL A 61 -3.47 11.10 9.19
N GLU A 62 -2.63 11.04 8.17
CA GLU A 62 -2.77 10.21 6.98
C GLU A 62 -1.67 9.14 7.01
N LEU A 63 -2.04 7.91 6.65
CA LEU A 63 -1.14 6.76 6.54
C LEU A 63 -0.91 6.47 5.06
N TYR A 64 0.35 6.31 4.68
CA TYR A 64 0.76 6.05 3.31
C TYR A 64 1.57 4.76 3.21
N ASP A 65 1.37 4.02 2.13
CA ASP A 65 2.23 2.91 1.74
C ASP A 65 3.56 3.48 1.20
N ALA A 66 4.67 3.13 1.84
CA ALA A 66 5.98 3.66 1.49
C ALA A 66 6.53 3.10 0.16
N SER A 67 5.96 2.02 -0.35
CA SER A 67 6.40 1.36 -1.58
C SER A 67 5.95 2.12 -2.82
N ASP A 68 4.73 2.68 -2.79
CA ASP A 68 4.11 3.33 -3.94
C ASP A 68 3.57 4.74 -3.68
N ASP A 69 3.80 5.28 -2.49
CA ASP A 69 3.42 6.64 -2.08
C ASP A 69 1.90 6.88 -2.11
N SER A 70 1.11 5.80 -2.01
CA SER A 70 -0.34 5.90 -1.99
C SER A 70 -0.88 6.07 -0.58
N MET A 71 -1.85 6.98 -0.43
CA MET A 71 -2.58 7.13 0.83
C MET A 71 -3.49 5.91 1.02
N VAL A 72 -3.27 5.17 2.10
CA VAL A 72 -4.04 3.96 2.43
C VAL A 72 -5.11 4.23 3.46
N ASP A 73 -4.90 5.19 4.37
CA ASP A 73 -5.87 5.52 5.41
C ASP A 73 -5.72 6.98 5.90
N THR A 74 -6.76 7.49 6.55
CA THR A 74 -6.76 8.80 7.20
C THR A 74 -7.71 8.80 8.38
N ASN A 75 -7.26 9.34 9.51
CA ASN A 75 -8.08 9.40 10.71
C ASN A 75 -7.75 10.66 11.53
N THR A 76 -8.58 10.97 12.52
CA THR A 76 -8.39 12.11 13.43
C THR A 76 -7.81 11.62 14.75
N VAL A 77 -6.77 12.30 15.22
CA VAL A 77 -6.12 12.03 16.50
C VAL A 77 -7.06 12.43 17.64
N ASP A 78 -7.21 11.53 18.61
CA ASP A 78 -8.02 11.75 19.80
C ASP A 78 -7.38 12.79 20.73
N SER A 79 -8.16 13.29 21.71
CA SER A 79 -7.72 14.36 22.63
C SER A 79 -6.52 14.02 23.52
N ASP A 80 -6.15 12.74 23.60
CA ASP A 80 -4.97 12.25 24.31
C ASP A 80 -3.73 12.08 23.41
N GLY A 81 -3.85 12.38 22.12
CA GLY A 81 -2.78 12.24 21.14
C GLY A 81 -2.72 10.87 20.48
N SER A 82 -3.66 9.96 20.77
CA SER A 82 -3.66 8.62 20.18
C SER A 82 -4.50 8.55 18.90
N ILE A 83 -4.10 7.68 17.97
CA ILE A 83 -4.84 7.34 16.77
C ILE A 83 -4.58 5.87 16.43
N THR A 84 -5.60 5.16 15.95
CA THR A 84 -5.46 3.77 15.48
C THR A 84 -5.94 3.66 14.03
N PHE A 85 -5.10 3.07 13.20
CA PHE A 85 -5.41 2.60 11.86
C PHE A 85 -5.66 1.10 11.93
N GLN A 86 -6.84 0.65 11.51
CA GLN A 86 -7.29 -0.73 11.73
C GLN A 86 -7.07 -1.62 10.51
N ASP A 87 -6.83 -2.90 10.75
CA ASP A 87 -6.81 -3.96 9.72
C ASP A 87 -5.86 -3.66 8.53
N HIS A 88 -4.63 -3.22 8.81
CA HIS A 88 -3.61 -2.98 7.79
C HIS A 88 -2.67 -4.17 7.65
N ALA A 89 -2.31 -4.50 6.41
CA ALA A 89 -1.40 -5.63 6.13
C ALA A 89 0.04 -5.29 6.51
N SER A 90 0.86 -6.30 6.77
CA SER A 90 2.30 -6.11 6.96
C SER A 90 2.94 -5.36 5.77
N GLY A 91 3.78 -4.37 6.04
CA GLY A 91 4.40 -3.53 5.02
C GLY A 91 5.17 -2.35 5.59
N ASP A 92 5.79 -1.56 4.72
CA ASP A 92 6.45 -0.31 5.11
C ASP A 92 5.49 0.86 4.91
N TYR A 93 5.37 1.70 5.94
CA TYR A 93 4.45 2.82 5.98
C TYR A 93 5.15 4.10 6.41
N TYR A 94 4.54 5.24 6.11
CA TYR A 94 4.89 6.52 6.71
C TYR A 94 3.63 7.34 7.02
N LEU A 95 3.77 8.32 7.90
CA LEU A 95 2.70 9.19 8.36
C LEU A 95 2.86 10.59 7.79
N ALA A 96 1.74 11.25 7.52
CA ALA A 96 1.72 12.68 7.23
C ALA A 96 0.61 13.38 8.03
N THR A 97 0.82 14.65 8.37
CA THR A 97 -0.28 15.50 8.86
C THR A 97 -1.25 15.73 7.72
N GLY A 98 -2.55 15.87 7.99
CA GLY A 98 -3.58 16.03 6.94
C GLY A 98 -3.48 17.32 6.11
N ASP A 99 -2.55 18.21 6.45
CA ASP A 99 -2.17 19.37 5.63
C ASP A 99 -0.87 19.15 4.83
N GLY A 100 -0.22 18.00 4.98
CA GLY A 100 1.05 17.61 4.38
C GLY A 100 2.26 18.42 4.86
N ALA A 101 2.13 19.19 5.95
CA ALA A 101 3.21 20.04 6.44
C ALA A 101 4.37 19.24 7.05
N THR A 102 4.06 18.09 7.64
CA THR A 102 5.04 17.20 8.29
C THR A 102 4.82 15.78 7.80
N THR A 103 5.92 15.09 7.48
CA THR A 103 5.94 13.70 7.02
C THR A 103 6.99 12.95 7.81
N SER A 104 6.63 11.81 8.41
CA SER A 104 7.53 11.01 9.21
C SER A 104 8.57 10.27 8.37
N ASP A 105 9.55 9.66 9.04
CA ASP A 105 10.32 8.57 8.44
C ASP A 105 9.45 7.31 8.27
N ASN A 106 9.94 6.37 7.45
CA ASN A 106 9.26 5.10 7.24
C ASN A 106 9.41 4.18 8.47
N PHE A 107 8.39 3.36 8.72
CA PHE A 107 8.42 2.26 9.69
C PHE A 107 7.80 1.00 9.10
N THR A 108 8.21 -0.16 9.61
CA THR A 108 7.67 -1.46 9.20
C THR A 108 6.55 -1.87 10.14
N HIS A 109 5.43 -2.30 9.58
CA HIS A 109 4.34 -2.99 10.24
C HIS A 109 4.42 -4.47 9.91
N ASP A 110 4.32 -5.33 10.92
CA ASP A 110 4.35 -6.79 10.77
C ASP A 110 2.92 -7.37 10.84
N ASP A 111 2.82 -8.69 10.98
CA ASP A 111 1.57 -9.45 11.16
C ASP A 111 0.91 -9.25 12.55
N SER A 112 1.50 -8.40 13.38
CA SER A 112 1.04 -8.08 14.73
C SER A 112 0.96 -6.57 14.94
N ALA A 113 0.12 -6.18 15.91
CA ALA A 113 -0.17 -4.78 16.15
C ALA A 113 1.12 -3.98 16.41
N THR A 114 1.29 -2.89 15.67
CA THR A 114 2.47 -2.02 15.79
C THR A 114 2.10 -0.76 16.56
N GLN A 115 2.94 -0.38 17.52
CA GLN A 115 2.80 0.89 18.22
C GLN A 115 3.94 1.83 17.81
N VAL A 116 3.60 3.09 17.53
CA VAL A 116 4.54 4.12 17.07
C VAL A 116 4.36 5.39 17.91
N ASN A 117 5.46 6.04 18.27
CA ASN A 117 5.46 7.39 18.82
C ASN A 117 6.01 8.35 17.75
N TRP A 118 5.28 9.43 17.46
CA TRP A 118 5.69 10.44 16.50
C TRP A 118 5.62 11.84 17.10
N ASP A 119 6.77 12.51 17.23
CA ASP A 119 6.85 13.91 17.65
C ASP A 119 6.97 14.83 16.43
N LEU A 120 5.96 15.66 16.20
CA LEU A 120 5.89 16.60 15.08
C LEU A 120 6.89 17.76 15.20
N SER A 121 7.32 18.10 16.42
CA SER A 121 8.15 19.28 16.65
C SER A 121 9.58 19.11 16.15
N ASP A 122 10.09 17.88 16.20
CA ASP A 122 11.40 17.50 15.66
C ASP A 122 11.32 16.40 14.60
N ASN A 123 10.11 15.97 14.25
CA ASN A 123 9.80 14.91 13.29
C ASN A 123 10.46 13.57 13.63
N THR A 124 10.61 13.26 14.93
CA THR A 124 11.15 11.98 15.37
C THR A 124 10.06 10.91 15.41
N LEU A 125 10.37 9.73 14.86
CA LEU A 125 9.49 8.56 14.89
C LEU A 125 10.20 7.40 15.57
N GLU A 126 9.53 6.75 16.52
CA GLU A 126 10.02 5.59 17.27
C GLU A 126 8.97 4.49 17.25
N VAL A 127 9.35 3.29 16.78
CA VAL A 127 8.52 2.08 16.92
C VAL A 127 8.71 1.53 18.32
N VAL A 128 7.62 1.32 19.04
CA VAL A 128 7.63 0.77 20.40
C VAL A 128 7.75 -0.75 20.31
N GLU A 129 8.93 -1.26 20.63
CA GLU A 129 9.20 -2.69 20.69
C GLU A 129 8.42 -3.33 21.85
N ASP A 130 7.61 -4.36 21.58
CA ASP A 130 7.02 -5.15 22.64
C ASP A 130 8.12 -5.91 23.38
N SER A 131 8.33 -5.59 24.66
CA SER A 131 9.34 -6.24 25.50
C SER A 131 8.97 -7.68 25.88
N SER A 132 7.92 -8.26 25.28
CA SER A 132 7.40 -9.59 25.58
C SER A 132 8.23 -10.71 24.92
N SER A 133 9.53 -10.77 25.19
CA SER A 133 10.37 -11.94 24.92
C SER A 133 11.55 -12.03 25.89
N ASP A 134 11.30 -11.81 27.18
CA ASP A 134 12.19 -12.36 28.21
C ASP A 134 11.73 -13.81 28.49
N ASP A 135 12.05 -14.72 27.56
CA ASP A 135 12.00 -16.16 27.80
C ASP A 135 13.08 -16.49 28.82
N SER A 136 12.76 -16.19 30.08
CA SER A 136 13.45 -16.70 31.24
C SER A 136 13.30 -18.22 31.23
N THR A 137 14.15 -18.89 30.47
CA THR A 137 14.48 -20.29 30.65
C THR A 137 15.06 -20.42 32.06
N SER A 138 14.14 -20.66 33.00
CA SER A 138 14.44 -21.14 34.32
C SER A 138 14.94 -22.57 34.14
N ASP A 139 16.24 -22.71 33.89
CA ASP A 139 16.94 -23.98 34.07
C ASP A 139 17.03 -24.26 35.57
N ASP A 140 15.89 -24.66 36.14
CA ASP A 140 15.83 -25.46 37.35
C ASP A 140 16.41 -26.84 37.02
N SER A 141 17.70 -26.99 37.25
CA SER A 141 18.34 -28.30 37.38
C SER A 141 19.04 -28.39 38.73
N ASP A 142 18.23 -28.60 39.77
CA ASP A 142 18.66 -29.30 40.97
C ASP A 142 18.98 -30.76 40.59
N SER A 143 20.25 -31.14 40.64
CA SER A 143 20.62 -32.52 40.96
C SER A 143 22.02 -32.56 41.58
N ASP A 144 22.03 -32.82 42.88
CA ASP A 144 23.19 -33.19 43.68
C ASP A 144 24.01 -34.33 43.03
N ALA A 145 25.34 -34.16 42.95
CA ALA A 145 26.28 -35.27 43.05
C ALA A 145 27.69 -34.75 43.40
N ASP A 146 28.17 -35.18 44.56
CA ASP A 146 29.54 -35.03 45.04
C ASP A 146 30.57 -35.76 44.15
N ASP A 147 31.81 -35.29 44.29
CA ASP A 147 33.11 -35.97 44.09
C ASP A 147 33.78 -36.08 42.70
N ASP A 148 35.03 -35.60 42.73
CA ASP A 148 36.25 -36.02 42.04
C ASP A 148 36.62 -35.53 40.63
N GLU A 149 37.59 -34.59 40.65
CA GLU A 149 38.88 -34.56 39.95
C GLU A 149 38.99 -34.64 38.41
N ALA A 150 39.77 -33.66 37.92
CA ALA A 150 40.77 -33.74 36.85
C ALA A 150 40.34 -33.66 35.36
N SER A 151 40.51 -32.44 34.83
CA SER A 151 41.36 -32.08 33.67
C SER A 151 41.08 -32.61 32.24
N TYR A 152 41.33 -31.69 31.29
CA TYR A 152 41.59 -31.85 29.85
C TYR A 152 40.41 -32.08 28.89
N LEU A 153 40.00 -31.01 28.19
CA LEU A 153 40.44 -30.69 26.81
C LEU A 153 39.49 -29.67 26.17
N SER A 154 40.01 -28.50 25.79
CA SER A 154 39.43 -27.72 24.69
C SER A 154 39.62 -28.47 23.37
N PRO A 155 38.62 -28.49 22.50
CA PRO A 155 38.83 -28.47 21.08
C PRO A 155 38.45 -27.09 20.52
N GLU A 156 39.48 -26.30 20.18
CA GLU A 156 39.37 -25.38 19.05
C GLU A 156 39.11 -26.22 17.79
N GLY A 157 38.17 -25.82 16.96
CA GLY A 157 38.08 -26.37 15.61
C GLY A 157 36.80 -26.10 14.86
N MET A 158 36.81 -24.96 14.14
CA MET A 158 36.29 -24.81 12.77
C MET A 158 34.75 -24.87 12.62
N ASN A 159 34.06 -24.13 11.74
CA ASN A 159 34.38 -23.32 10.57
C ASN A 159 33.05 -22.77 10.01
N ASP A 160 33.14 -21.59 9.38
CA ASP A 160 32.39 -21.13 8.21
C ASP A 160 30.93 -21.56 8.00
N ALA A 161 30.02 -20.59 8.15
CA ALA A 161 29.02 -20.29 7.13
C ALA A 161 28.55 -18.83 7.26
N VAL A 162 29.31 -17.89 6.67
CA VAL A 162 28.75 -16.61 6.22
C VAL A 162 27.76 -16.91 5.09
N GLY A 163 26.49 -17.06 5.45
CA GLY A 163 25.39 -17.09 4.50
C GLY A 163 25.11 -15.67 4.01
N GLU A 164 25.84 -15.24 2.98
CA GLU A 164 25.39 -14.13 2.13
C GLU A 164 24.08 -14.54 1.45
N TYR A 165 22.95 -14.10 2.00
CA TYR A 165 21.67 -14.14 1.30
C TYR A 165 21.69 -13.06 0.20
N LEU A 166 21.97 -13.49 -1.03
CA LEU A 166 21.75 -12.67 -2.21
C LEU A 166 20.23 -12.51 -2.44
N PRO A 167 19.72 -11.30 -2.70
CA PRO A 167 18.33 -11.10 -3.09
C PRO A 167 18.11 -11.66 -4.51
N VAL A 168 17.53 -12.86 -4.59
CA VAL A 168 16.98 -13.39 -5.84
C VAL A 168 15.56 -12.87 -6.00
N GLY A 169 15.44 -11.59 -6.38
CA GLY A 169 14.17 -10.90 -6.64
C GLY A 169 14.17 -10.13 -7.96
N GLY A 170 14.96 -10.59 -8.94
CA GLY A 170 15.00 -9.99 -10.27
C GLY A 170 13.97 -10.62 -11.22
N ILE A 171 13.43 -9.77 -12.09
CA ILE A 171 12.87 -10.08 -13.42
C ILE A 171 11.38 -10.47 -13.58
N ILE A 172 10.47 -10.23 -12.62
CA ILE A 172 9.01 -10.30 -12.91
C ILE A 172 8.32 -8.91 -12.97
N GLY A 173 8.84 -7.90 -12.29
CA GLY A 173 8.19 -6.57 -12.21
C GLY A 173 8.15 -5.75 -13.51
N ALA A 174 9.03 -6.01 -14.49
CA ALA A 174 9.16 -5.14 -15.66
C ALA A 174 8.02 -5.28 -16.70
N PHE A 175 7.31 -6.40 -16.73
CA PHE A 175 6.22 -6.61 -17.71
C PHE A 175 4.88 -6.05 -17.25
N VAL A 176 4.64 -5.96 -15.94
CA VAL A 176 3.38 -5.45 -15.38
C VAL A 176 3.31 -3.92 -15.52
N VAL A 177 4.39 -3.20 -15.21
CA VAL A 177 4.47 -1.72 -15.31
C VAL A 177 4.22 -1.21 -16.73
N ALA A 178 4.71 -1.91 -17.76
CA ALA A 178 4.51 -1.51 -19.16
C ALA A 178 3.04 -1.61 -19.62
N VAL A 179 2.29 -2.59 -19.10
CA VAL A 179 0.87 -2.77 -19.42
C VAL A 179 0.03 -1.69 -18.73
N PHE A 180 0.32 -1.36 -17.47
CA PHE A 180 -0.38 -0.27 -16.76
C PHE A 180 -0.10 1.10 -17.40
N PHE A 181 1.14 1.39 -17.80
CA PHE A 181 1.47 2.62 -18.52
C PHE A 181 0.71 2.73 -19.85
N ALA A 182 0.61 1.64 -20.63
CA ALA A 182 -0.14 1.66 -21.88
C ALA A 182 -1.65 1.92 -21.67
N LEU A 183 -2.23 1.31 -20.64
CA LEU A 183 -3.66 1.49 -20.31
C LEU A 183 -3.95 2.91 -19.80
N PHE A 184 -3.05 3.48 -18.99
CA PHE A 184 -3.16 4.86 -18.51
C PHE A 184 -3.23 5.87 -19.67
N TRP A 185 -2.34 5.74 -20.66
CA TRP A 185 -2.35 6.64 -21.82
C TRP A 185 -3.62 6.50 -22.67
N ILE A 186 -4.16 5.28 -22.82
CA ILE A 186 -5.40 5.05 -23.57
C ILE A 186 -6.60 5.73 -22.88
N VAL A 187 -6.69 5.63 -21.54
CA VAL A 187 -7.76 6.28 -20.75
C VAL A 187 -7.63 7.80 -20.80
N ALA A 188 -6.43 8.34 -20.60
CA ALA A 188 -6.18 9.78 -20.63
C ALA A 188 -6.53 10.41 -21.99
N ILE A 189 -6.16 9.76 -23.10
CA ILE A 189 -6.50 10.24 -24.45
C ILE A 189 -8.00 10.17 -24.70
N SER A 190 -8.68 9.12 -24.20
CA SER A 190 -10.14 8.98 -24.36
C SER A 190 -10.91 10.08 -23.62
N ILE A 191 -10.49 10.42 -22.39
CA ILE A 191 -11.08 11.52 -21.61
C ILE A 191 -10.84 12.87 -22.29
N ALA A 192 -9.62 13.13 -22.76
CA ALA A 192 -9.29 14.38 -23.45
C ALA A 192 -10.10 14.57 -24.74
N LEU A 193 -10.32 13.50 -25.52
CA LEU A 193 -11.16 13.54 -26.71
C LEU A 193 -12.64 13.74 -26.37
N TYR A 194 -13.14 13.13 -25.28
CA TYR A 194 -14.51 13.32 -24.81
C TYR A 194 -14.79 14.78 -24.39
N ILE A 195 -13.89 15.37 -23.58
CA ILE A 195 -14.02 16.76 -23.13
C ILE A 195 -13.97 17.72 -24.32
N ARG A 196 -13.05 17.50 -25.26
CA ARG A 196 -12.95 18.33 -26.48
C ARG A 196 -14.25 18.30 -27.28
N ASN A 197 -14.91 17.15 -27.38
CA ASN A 197 -16.15 17.01 -28.14
C ASN A 197 -17.36 17.62 -27.41
N LEU A 198 -17.32 17.68 -26.07
CA LEU A 198 -18.33 18.35 -25.25
C LEU A 198 -18.25 19.89 -25.31
N ILE A 199 -17.06 20.44 -25.53
CA ILE A 199 -16.84 21.90 -25.57
C ILE A 199 -17.03 22.48 -26.98
N LEU A 200 -16.81 21.68 -28.03
CA LEU A 200 -16.85 22.14 -29.42
C LEU A 200 -18.11 21.71 -30.21
N GLY A 201 -19.03 20.98 -29.59
CA GLY A 201 -20.36 20.65 -30.13
C GLY A 201 -21.42 21.57 -29.58
#